data_AF-A0AAE9JBU1-F1
#
_entry.id   AF-A0AAE9JBU1-F1
#
_cell.length_a   1.000
_cell.length_b   1.000
_cell.length_c   1.000
_cell.angle_alpha   90.00
_cell.angle_beta   90.00
_cell.angle_gamma   90.00
#
_symmetry.space_group_name_H-M   'P 1'
#
loop_
_entity.id
_entity.type
_entity.pdbx_description
1 polymer ?
#
loop_
_entity_poly.entity_id
_entity_poly.type
_entity_poly.pdbx_seq_one_letter_code
_entity_poly.pdbx_strand_id
1 'polypeptide(L)'
;MNILLFVLLLGIVSADPQIIWLSRQSGTNSPNNVNVEVGGNLYLASNDDSAQLQKITITIGTTTLRLDQLSDGKSLKILSNQLTIRSDLLDATARKLTGYLYVTTATQANDNTFDVKVVNGAQKLNRNGDSTTTVILNTQYKDDFPSFFAPEKTTYVTEVQQFRSNPINFHYGIPGDNWKTFTGNQFFENPQPFDFYDDHGRPHTNMIFFDSVEPMQINLPY
;
A
#
# COMPACT_ATOMS: atom_id res chain seq x y z
N MET A 1 -11.99 13.68 -52.77
CA MET A 1 -10.80 13.37 -51.94
C MET A 1 -11.23 13.53 -50.50
N ASN A 2 -11.65 12.43 -49.85
CA ASN A 2 -12.13 12.47 -48.46
C ASN A 2 -10.95 12.17 -47.54
N ILE A 3 -10.56 13.15 -46.72
CA ILE A 3 -9.59 12.98 -45.66
C ILE A 3 -10.34 12.39 -44.47
N LEU A 4 -10.07 11.13 -44.15
CA LEU A 4 -10.57 10.47 -42.95
C LEU A 4 -9.71 10.93 -41.76
N LEU A 5 -10.29 11.72 -40.87
CA LEU A 5 -9.64 12.20 -39.65
C LEU A 5 -9.75 11.11 -38.57
N PHE A 6 -8.65 10.40 -38.31
CA PHE A 6 -8.54 9.51 -37.15
C PHE A 6 -8.30 10.36 -35.90
N VAL A 7 -9.36 10.57 -35.12
CA VAL A 7 -9.23 11.14 -33.77
C VAL A 7 -8.71 10.02 -32.87
N LEU A 8 -7.43 10.09 -32.51
CA LEU A 8 -6.85 9.24 -31.47
C LEU A 8 -7.45 9.70 -30.13
N LEU A 9 -8.45 8.99 -29.63
CA LEU A 9 -8.84 9.12 -28.22
C LEU A 9 -7.65 8.61 -27.40
N LEU A 10 -6.83 9.53 -26.89
CA LEU A 10 -5.94 9.25 -25.78
C LEU A 10 -6.83 9.05 -24.54
N GLY A 11 -7.44 7.87 -24.45
CA GLY A 11 -7.98 7.41 -23.18
C GLY A 11 -6.82 7.38 -22.21
N ILE A 12 -6.91 8.17 -21.14
CA ILE A 12 -5.99 8.07 -20.01
C ILE A 12 -6.33 6.73 -19.37
N VAL A 13 -5.70 5.66 -19.84
CA VAL A 13 -5.73 4.37 -19.14
C VAL A 13 -4.87 4.60 -17.90
N SER A 14 -5.55 4.89 -16.80
CA SER A 14 -4.94 4.98 -15.50
C SER A 14 -4.58 3.56 -15.06
N ALA A 15 -3.29 3.34 -14.76
CA ALA A 15 -2.85 2.07 -14.21
C ALA A 15 -3.20 2.01 -12.73
N ASP A 16 -3.60 0.83 -12.24
CA ASP A 16 -3.74 0.60 -10.81
C ASP A 16 -2.40 0.22 -10.18
N PRO A 17 -2.17 0.55 -8.90
CA PRO A 17 -1.00 0.06 -8.20
C PRO A 17 -1.03 -1.47 -8.06
N GLN A 18 0.15 -2.07 -7.91
CA GLN A 18 0.30 -3.52 -7.97
C GLN A 18 0.96 -4.09 -6.72
N ILE A 19 0.51 -5.29 -6.33
CA ILE A 19 1.15 -6.12 -5.31
C ILE A 19 1.76 -7.35 -5.99
N ILE A 20 3.04 -7.63 -5.68
CA ILE A 20 3.75 -8.80 -6.19
C ILE A 20 4.26 -9.63 -5.02
N TRP A 21 3.67 -10.81 -4.82
CA TRP A 21 4.02 -11.69 -3.71
C TRP A 21 5.37 -12.39 -3.91
N LEU A 22 6.25 -12.33 -2.91
CA LEU A 22 7.55 -13.01 -2.93
C LEU A 22 7.40 -14.53 -2.86
N SER A 23 6.33 -15.02 -2.25
CA SER A 23 5.99 -16.45 -2.17
C SER A 23 5.85 -17.14 -3.52
N ARG A 24 5.66 -16.34 -4.59
CA ARG A 24 5.50 -16.79 -5.97
C ARG A 24 6.79 -16.66 -6.80
N GLN A 25 7.89 -16.18 -6.21
CA GLN A 25 9.15 -15.90 -6.92
C GLN A 25 10.20 -16.98 -6.63
N SER A 26 10.05 -18.14 -7.26
CA SER A 26 11.05 -19.22 -7.18
C SER A 26 12.00 -19.23 -8.39
N GLY A 27 13.21 -19.75 -8.18
CA GLY A 27 14.29 -19.77 -9.18
C GLY A 27 14.26 -20.95 -10.14
N THR A 28 13.30 -21.86 -10.00
CA THR A 28 13.02 -22.91 -10.99
C THR A 28 12.25 -22.36 -12.21
N ASN A 29 11.70 -21.15 -12.08
CA ASN A 29 10.94 -20.48 -13.13
C ASN A 29 11.83 -19.51 -13.92
N SER A 30 11.45 -19.28 -15.18
CA SER A 30 12.01 -18.16 -15.96
C SER A 30 11.79 -16.83 -15.22
N PRO A 31 12.61 -15.79 -15.50
CA PRO A 31 12.42 -14.47 -14.90
C PRO A 31 10.95 -14.03 -15.01
N ASN A 32 10.38 -13.58 -13.89
CA ASN A 32 9.03 -13.08 -13.85
C ASN A 32 9.03 -11.62 -14.31
N ASN A 33 8.35 -11.35 -15.42
CA ASN A 33 8.24 -10.02 -15.98
C ASN A 33 6.87 -9.42 -15.65
N VAL A 34 6.88 -8.32 -14.90
CA VAL A 34 5.68 -7.61 -14.48
C VAL A 34 5.62 -6.27 -15.21
N ASN A 35 4.48 -5.99 -15.85
CA ASN A 35 4.23 -4.70 -16.48
C ASN A 35 3.93 -3.67 -15.39
N VAL A 36 4.71 -2.59 -15.33
CA VAL A 36 4.61 -1.54 -14.32
C VAL A 36 4.54 -0.17 -14.99
N GLU A 37 4.02 0.83 -14.28
CA GLU A 37 3.93 2.20 -14.82
C GLU A 37 5.24 2.97 -14.61
N VAL A 38 5.77 3.55 -15.69
CA VAL A 38 6.95 4.43 -15.62
C VAL A 38 6.62 5.65 -14.77
N GLY A 39 7.51 5.98 -13.83
CA GLY A 39 7.33 7.10 -12.90
C GLY A 39 6.70 6.69 -11.57
N GLY A 40 6.21 5.46 -11.41
CA GLY A 40 5.82 4.90 -10.11
C GLY A 40 7.02 4.69 -9.17
N ASN A 41 6.75 4.27 -7.94
CA ASN A 41 7.75 3.86 -6.95
C ASN A 41 7.52 2.40 -6.54
N LEU A 42 8.59 1.65 -6.41
CA LEU A 42 8.63 0.28 -5.89
C LEU A 42 9.07 0.29 -4.42
N TYR A 43 8.34 -0.43 -3.59
CA TYR A 43 8.64 -0.65 -2.17
C TYR A 43 8.70 -2.14 -1.86
N LEU A 44 9.52 -2.51 -0.88
CA LEU A 44 9.55 -3.85 -0.30
C LEU A 44 8.90 -3.83 1.09
N ALA A 45 7.82 -4.59 1.24
CA ALA A 45 7.23 -4.89 2.54
C ALA A 45 7.56 -6.33 2.91
N SER A 46 8.63 -6.51 3.69
CA SER A 46 9.07 -7.84 4.11
C SER A 46 9.84 -7.73 5.42
N ASN A 47 9.65 -8.74 6.25
CA ASN A 47 10.50 -9.06 7.38
C ASN A 47 11.27 -10.37 7.13
N ASP A 48 11.21 -10.96 5.93
CA ASP A 48 11.87 -12.24 5.63
C ASP A 48 13.39 -12.15 5.84
N ASP A 49 14.04 -13.31 5.99
CA ASP A 49 15.48 -13.38 6.22
C ASP A 49 16.26 -12.70 5.07
N SER A 50 17.15 -11.77 5.43
CA SER A 50 17.97 -11.00 4.47
C SER A 50 18.79 -11.90 3.53
N ALA A 51 19.28 -13.04 4.00
CA ALA A 51 20.01 -14.00 3.17
C ALA A 51 19.11 -14.66 2.11
N GLN A 52 17.79 -14.73 2.31
CA GLN A 52 16.85 -15.16 1.27
C GLN A 52 16.52 -14.00 0.32
N LEU A 53 16.32 -12.78 0.85
CA LEU A 53 16.05 -11.59 0.02
C LEU A 53 17.21 -11.28 -0.93
N GLN A 54 18.46 -11.50 -0.52
CA GLN A 54 19.65 -11.34 -1.37
C GLN A 54 19.67 -12.25 -2.61
N LYS A 55 18.93 -13.36 -2.57
CA LYS A 55 18.81 -14.30 -3.70
C LYS A 55 17.71 -13.90 -4.68
N ILE A 56 16.97 -12.83 -4.40
CA ILE A 56 16.01 -12.23 -5.32
C ILE A 56 16.63 -10.95 -5.86
N THR A 57 16.68 -10.86 -7.18
CA THR A 57 17.16 -9.69 -7.92
C THR A 57 16.01 -9.08 -8.70
N ILE A 58 15.99 -7.75 -8.73
CA ILE A 58 15.03 -6.98 -9.52
C ILE A 58 15.79 -6.14 -10.54
N THR A 59 15.24 -6.03 -11.74
CA THR A 59 15.77 -5.21 -12.82
C THR A 59 14.68 -4.31 -13.37
N ILE A 60 14.95 -3.00 -13.43
CA ILE A 60 14.08 -2.00 -14.06
C ILE A 60 14.95 -1.11 -14.94
N GLY A 61 14.72 -1.17 -16.25
CA GLY A 61 15.59 -0.50 -17.23
C GLY A 61 17.02 -1.01 -17.10
N THR A 62 17.97 -0.10 -16.81
CA THR A 62 19.38 -0.44 -16.60
C THR A 62 19.74 -0.72 -15.14
N THR A 63 18.82 -0.48 -14.20
CA THR A 63 19.08 -0.63 -12.77
C THR A 63 18.78 -2.05 -12.34
N THR A 64 19.77 -2.72 -11.75
CA THR A 64 19.62 -4.05 -11.15
C THR A 64 20.05 -4.02 -9.70
N LEU A 65 19.25 -4.60 -8.81
CA LEU A 65 19.43 -4.57 -7.37
C LEU A 65 19.11 -5.94 -6.77
N ARG A 66 19.70 -6.23 -5.61
CA ARG A 66 19.21 -7.31 -4.76
C ARG A 66 18.08 -6.79 -3.87
N LEU A 67 17.14 -7.65 -3.53
CA LEU A 67 15.91 -7.19 -2.91
C LEU A 67 16.13 -6.66 -1.49
N ASP A 68 17.09 -7.21 -0.74
CA ASP A 68 17.48 -6.72 0.58
C ASP A 68 17.91 -5.23 0.58
N GLN A 69 18.35 -4.70 -0.56
CA GLN A 69 18.74 -3.30 -0.70
C GLN A 69 17.55 -2.32 -0.61
N LEU A 70 16.31 -2.81 -0.78
CA LEU A 70 15.07 -2.05 -0.59
C LEU A 70 14.47 -2.19 0.82
N SER A 71 15.16 -2.87 1.74
CA SER A 71 14.71 -2.98 3.14
C SER A 71 14.62 -1.60 3.81
N ASP A 72 13.96 -1.56 4.97
CA ASP A 72 13.80 -0.35 5.80
C ASP A 72 12.99 0.76 5.12
N GLY A 73 12.02 0.38 4.28
CA GLY A 73 11.09 1.31 3.66
C GLY A 73 11.70 2.17 2.54
N LYS A 74 12.88 1.80 2.03
CA LYS A 74 13.47 2.44 0.85
C LYS A 74 12.59 2.19 -0.36
N SER A 75 12.55 3.19 -1.24
CA SER A 75 11.84 3.10 -2.51
C SER A 75 12.79 3.17 -3.69
N LEU A 76 12.33 2.61 -4.81
CA LEU A 76 13.02 2.67 -6.08
C LEU A 76 12.09 3.23 -7.15
N LYS A 77 12.53 4.27 -7.87
CA LYS A 77 11.76 4.84 -8.98
C LYS A 77 11.66 3.83 -10.13
N ILE A 78 10.46 3.68 -10.67
CA ILE A 78 10.21 2.86 -11.87
C ILE A 78 10.64 3.66 -13.11
N LEU A 79 11.72 3.24 -13.76
CA LEU A 79 12.31 3.92 -14.93
C LEU A 79 11.96 3.26 -16.27
N SER A 80 11.31 2.09 -16.24
CA SER A 80 10.90 1.32 -17.41
C SER A 80 9.52 0.71 -17.16
N ASN A 81 8.77 0.41 -18.22
CA ASN A 81 7.44 -0.19 -18.13
C ASN A 81 7.46 -1.69 -17.78
N GLN A 82 8.63 -2.25 -17.51
CA GLN A 82 8.83 -3.64 -17.16
C GLN A 82 9.75 -3.76 -15.93
N LEU A 83 9.27 -4.48 -14.93
CA LEU A 83 10.01 -4.96 -13.78
C LEU A 83 10.29 -6.45 -13.98
N THR A 84 11.55 -6.81 -14.10
CA THR A 84 11.98 -8.21 -14.16
C THR A 84 12.43 -8.66 -12.78
N ILE A 85 11.89 -9.78 -12.30
CA ILE A 85 12.23 -10.40 -11.02
C ILE A 85 12.88 -11.75 -11.31
N ARG A 86 14.11 -11.94 -10.84
CA ARG A 86 14.84 -13.20 -10.95
C ARG A 86 15.20 -13.68 -9.56
N SER A 87 14.82 -14.91 -9.25
CA SER A 87 15.07 -15.55 -7.97
C SER A 87 16.04 -16.70 -8.17
N ASP A 88 16.94 -16.92 -7.23
CA ASP A 88 17.80 -18.10 -7.13
C ASP A 88 17.34 -19.03 -5.98
N LEU A 89 16.11 -18.84 -5.47
CA LEU A 89 15.52 -19.64 -4.40
C LEU A 89 14.91 -20.96 -4.89
N LEU A 90 15.03 -22.02 -4.09
CA LEU A 90 14.24 -23.24 -4.29
C LEU A 90 12.75 -22.98 -4.02
N ASP A 91 11.86 -23.70 -4.72
CA ASP A 91 10.40 -23.55 -4.58
C ASP A 91 9.90 -23.64 -3.14
N ALA A 92 10.41 -24.60 -2.38
CA ALA A 92 10.02 -24.82 -0.99
C ALA A 92 10.46 -23.66 -0.07
N THR A 93 11.53 -22.95 -0.42
CA THR A 93 12.01 -21.76 0.30
C THR A 93 11.21 -20.53 -0.12
N ALA A 94 10.99 -20.35 -1.42
CA ALA A 94 10.21 -19.23 -1.95
C ALA A 94 8.81 -19.21 -1.34
N ARG A 95 8.09 -20.34 -1.32
CA ARG A 95 6.72 -20.44 -0.76
C ARG A 95 6.58 -20.08 0.72
N LYS A 96 7.69 -20.02 1.47
CA LYS A 96 7.71 -19.62 2.88
C LYS A 96 7.94 -18.12 3.07
N LEU A 97 8.30 -17.39 2.02
CA LEU A 97 8.42 -15.94 2.08
C LEU A 97 7.05 -15.31 2.28
N THR A 98 7.00 -14.32 3.15
CA THR A 98 5.76 -13.64 3.56
C THR A 98 5.67 -12.21 3.04
N GLY A 99 6.80 -11.68 2.57
CA GLY A 99 6.88 -10.36 2.00
C GLY A 99 6.27 -10.22 0.61
N TYR A 100 6.13 -8.97 0.21
CA TYR A 100 5.61 -8.57 -1.09
C TYR A 100 6.23 -7.25 -1.53
N LEU A 101 6.19 -7.02 -2.84
CA LEU A 101 6.48 -5.74 -3.45
C LEU A 101 5.20 -4.95 -3.64
N TYR A 102 5.29 -3.65 -3.43
CA TYR A 102 4.23 -2.70 -3.75
C TYR A 102 4.73 -1.71 -4.79
N VAL A 103 4.01 -1.58 -5.90
CA VAL A 103 4.30 -0.63 -6.98
C VAL A 103 3.18 0.40 -7.01
N THR A 104 3.52 1.67 -6.78
CA THR A 104 2.57 2.78 -6.94
C THR A 104 2.37 3.13 -8.41
N THR A 105 1.28 3.83 -8.69
CA THR A 105 1.13 4.55 -9.97
C THR A 105 2.09 5.74 -10.04
N ALA A 106 2.31 6.28 -11.23
CA ALA A 106 3.10 7.50 -11.41
C ALA A 106 2.43 8.71 -10.75
N THR A 107 1.11 8.81 -10.85
CA THR A 107 0.32 9.86 -10.19
C THR A 107 0.48 9.83 -8.68
N GLN A 108 0.39 8.64 -8.06
CA GLN A 108 0.63 8.47 -6.63
C GLN A 108 2.07 8.82 -6.25
N ALA A 109 3.07 8.36 -7.02
CA ALA A 109 4.48 8.59 -6.72
C ALA A 109 4.92 10.07 -6.79
N ASN A 110 4.19 10.88 -7.55
CA ASN A 110 4.50 12.30 -7.76
C ASN A 110 3.57 13.23 -6.97
N ASP A 111 2.64 12.68 -6.17
CA ASP A 111 1.76 13.45 -5.31
C ASP A 111 2.36 13.63 -3.91
N ASN A 112 2.69 14.87 -3.54
CA ASN A 112 3.27 15.20 -2.24
C ASN A 112 2.33 14.94 -1.04
N THR A 113 1.04 14.70 -1.30
CA THR A 113 0.05 14.34 -0.28
C THR A 113 -0.12 12.82 -0.13
N PHE A 114 0.50 12.02 -1.00
CA PHE A 114 0.50 10.56 -0.94
C PHE A 114 1.83 10.05 -0.36
N ASP A 115 1.76 9.21 0.67
CA ASP A 115 2.95 8.58 1.28
C ASP A 115 2.75 7.07 1.40
N VAL A 116 3.85 6.35 1.52
CA VAL A 116 3.87 4.89 1.71
C VAL A 116 4.80 4.59 2.88
N LYS A 117 4.29 3.86 3.87
CA LYS A 117 5.05 3.41 5.05
C LYS A 117 5.09 1.91 5.10
N VAL A 118 6.30 1.35 5.07
CA VAL A 118 6.53 -0.06 5.40
C VAL A 118 6.65 -0.16 6.91
N VAL A 119 5.74 -0.90 7.55
CA VAL A 119 5.71 -1.07 9.01
C VAL A 119 6.33 -2.42 9.36
N ASN A 120 7.60 -2.39 9.73
CA ASN A 120 8.41 -3.53 10.19
C ASN A 120 8.79 -3.42 11.69
N GLY A 121 8.13 -2.54 12.42
CA GLY A 121 8.37 -2.22 13.82
C GLY A 121 7.55 -0.99 14.26
N ALA A 122 7.79 -0.51 15.48
CA ALA A 122 7.12 0.69 15.98
C ALA A 122 7.53 1.92 15.15
N GLN A 123 6.53 2.67 14.67
CA GLN A 123 6.75 3.88 13.86
C GLN A 123 5.83 5.01 14.32
N LYS A 124 6.33 6.24 14.22
CA LYS A 124 5.54 7.45 14.40
C LYS A 124 5.21 8.05 13.03
N LEU A 125 3.92 8.21 12.76
CA LEU A 125 3.43 8.90 11.57
C LEU A 125 3.01 10.32 11.94
N ASN A 126 3.59 11.32 11.27
CA ASN A 126 3.14 12.71 11.37
C ASN A 126 2.71 13.16 9.98
N ARG A 127 1.48 13.68 9.85
CA ARG A 127 0.98 14.30 8.62
C ARG A 127 0.64 15.76 8.90
N ASN A 128 1.23 16.64 8.09
CA ASN A 128 0.95 18.07 8.11
C ASN A 128 0.24 18.42 6.80
N GLY A 129 -0.84 19.19 6.89
CA GLY A 129 -1.65 19.60 5.74
C GLY A 129 -2.97 18.85 5.63
N ASP A 130 -3.87 19.42 4.83
CA ASP A 130 -5.22 18.90 4.64
C ASP A 130 -5.24 17.85 3.53
N SER A 131 -6.08 16.83 3.67
CA SER A 131 -6.34 15.80 2.64
C SER A 131 -5.13 14.98 2.21
N THR A 132 -4.41 14.39 3.17
CA THR A 132 -3.29 13.47 2.90
C THR A 132 -3.69 12.00 2.94
N THR A 133 -3.01 11.16 2.15
CA THR A 133 -3.15 9.70 2.21
C THR A 133 -1.80 9.04 2.54
N THR A 134 -1.83 8.05 3.42
CA THR A 134 -0.67 7.20 3.72
C THR A 134 -1.08 5.74 3.53
N VAL A 135 -0.39 5.02 2.65
CA VAL A 135 -0.52 3.56 2.53
C VAL A 135 0.37 2.89 3.58
N ILE A 136 -0.22 2.05 4.41
CA ILE A 136 0.50 1.27 5.41
C ILE A 136 0.72 -0.14 4.88
N LEU A 137 1.99 -0.49 4.63
CA LEU A 137 2.40 -1.81 4.18
C LEU A 137 2.86 -2.62 5.39
N ASN A 138 1.97 -3.47 5.91
CA ASN A 138 2.26 -4.34 7.05
C ASN A 138 3.21 -5.48 6.64
N THR A 139 4.25 -5.71 7.42
CA THR A 139 5.06 -6.93 7.31
C THR A 139 4.51 -8.03 8.22
N GLN A 140 4.82 -9.29 7.94
CA GLN A 140 4.43 -10.41 8.80
C GLN A 140 4.94 -10.21 10.24
N TYR A 141 4.20 -10.72 11.21
CA TYR A 141 4.72 -10.82 12.58
C TYR A 141 5.75 -11.98 12.67
N LYS A 142 6.95 -11.72 13.20
CA LYS A 142 7.91 -12.79 13.52
C LYS A 142 7.59 -13.33 14.90
N ASP A 143 6.93 -14.47 14.96
CA ASP A 143 6.88 -15.28 16.16
C ASP A 143 7.57 -16.62 15.86
N ASP A 144 8.34 -17.15 16.81
CA ASP A 144 9.00 -18.44 16.67
C ASP A 144 7.98 -19.59 16.76
N PHE A 145 6.83 -19.33 17.40
CA PHE A 145 5.71 -20.28 17.56
C PHE A 145 4.35 -19.58 17.45
N PRO A 146 3.99 -19.04 16.27
CA PRO A 146 2.72 -18.37 16.11
C PRO A 146 1.58 -19.36 16.35
N SER A 147 0.57 -18.94 17.11
CA SER A 147 -0.69 -19.66 17.21
C SER A 147 -1.26 -19.90 15.81
N PHE A 148 -1.96 -21.03 15.60
CA PHE A 148 -2.69 -21.29 14.35
C PHE A 148 -3.74 -20.21 14.02
N PHE A 149 -4.12 -19.42 15.02
CA PHE A 149 -5.06 -18.30 14.91
C PHE A 149 -4.37 -16.93 15.00
N ALA A 150 -3.03 -16.89 15.04
CA ALA A 150 -2.31 -15.63 15.08
C ALA A 150 -2.59 -14.87 13.77
N PRO A 151 -2.95 -13.58 13.84
CA PRO A 151 -3.14 -12.79 12.64
C PRO A 151 -1.81 -12.65 11.90
N GLU A 152 -1.82 -12.83 10.58
CA GLU A 152 -0.58 -12.88 9.80
C GLU A 152 0.16 -11.53 9.78
N LYS A 153 -0.57 -10.44 9.48
CA LYS A 153 0.00 -9.08 9.45
C LYS A 153 -1.00 -8.11 10.07
N THR A 154 -0.68 -7.68 11.29
CA THR A 154 -1.45 -6.73 12.08
C THR A 154 -0.63 -5.48 12.32
N THR A 155 -1.28 -4.32 12.26
CA THR A 155 -0.73 -3.08 12.84
C THR A 155 -1.67 -2.55 13.89
N TYR A 156 -1.08 -2.12 15.00
CA TYR A 156 -1.75 -1.51 16.12
C TYR A 156 -1.55 -0.01 16.04
N VAL A 157 -2.64 0.75 15.96
CA VAL A 157 -2.61 2.21 15.87
C VAL A 157 -3.05 2.79 17.20
N THR A 158 -2.20 3.63 17.78
CA THR A 158 -2.40 4.26 19.10
C THR A 158 -2.03 5.73 19.08
N GLU A 159 -2.40 6.45 20.14
CA GLU A 159 -1.99 7.84 20.36
C GLU A 159 -2.35 8.74 19.17
N VAL A 160 -3.50 8.47 18.54
CA VAL A 160 -4.01 9.25 17.41
C VAL A 160 -4.41 10.64 17.93
N GLN A 161 -3.55 11.62 17.65
CA GLN A 161 -3.82 13.03 17.92
C GLN A 161 -4.27 13.69 16.62
N GLN A 162 -5.47 14.25 16.64
CA GLN A 162 -6.08 14.93 15.50
C GLN A 162 -6.59 16.31 15.90
N PHE A 163 -6.56 17.25 14.97
CA PHE A 163 -7.11 18.59 15.15
C PHE A 163 -8.54 18.64 14.61
N ARG A 164 -9.45 19.34 15.30
CA ARG A 164 -10.90 19.35 15.03
C ARG A 164 -11.33 19.72 13.60
N SER A 165 -10.44 20.29 12.80
CA SER A 165 -10.70 20.66 11.40
C SER A 165 -10.46 19.54 10.39
N ASN A 166 -9.78 18.45 10.77
CA ASN A 166 -9.23 17.49 9.82
C ASN A 166 -9.73 16.08 10.12
N PRO A 167 -10.72 15.57 9.35
CA PRO A 167 -11.17 14.20 9.50
C PRO A 167 -10.05 13.18 9.27
N ILE A 168 -10.07 12.09 10.02
CA ILE A 168 -9.22 10.91 9.77
C ILE A 168 -10.10 9.73 9.41
N ASN A 169 -9.75 9.04 8.32
CA ASN A 169 -10.44 7.85 7.85
C ASN A 169 -9.45 6.70 7.74
N PHE A 170 -9.87 5.50 8.13
CA PHE A 170 -9.13 4.27 7.84
C PHE A 170 -9.86 3.43 6.80
N HIS A 171 -9.08 2.95 5.85
CA HIS A 171 -9.54 2.18 4.71
C HIS A 171 -8.78 0.85 4.65
N TYR A 172 -9.44 -0.22 4.23
CA TYR A 172 -8.78 -1.50 3.97
C TYR A 172 -8.34 -1.64 2.52
N GLY A 173 -7.29 -2.43 2.28
CA GLY A 173 -6.77 -2.67 0.93
C GLY A 173 -5.84 -1.57 0.43
N ILE A 174 -5.54 -1.62 -0.87
CA ILE A 174 -4.64 -0.68 -1.53
C ILE A 174 -5.47 0.35 -2.31
N PRO A 175 -5.20 1.65 -2.14
CA PRO A 175 -5.93 2.68 -2.86
C PRO A 175 -5.61 2.64 -4.35
N GLY A 176 -6.63 2.59 -5.20
CA GLY A 176 -6.49 2.70 -6.65
C GLY A 176 -6.13 4.11 -7.11
N ASP A 177 -6.32 4.40 -8.39
CA ASP A 177 -6.12 5.72 -8.96
C ASP A 177 -7.09 6.81 -8.44
N ASN A 178 -8.28 6.39 -8.01
CA ASN A 178 -9.36 7.23 -7.50
C ASN A 178 -9.30 7.51 -5.99
N TRP A 179 -8.14 7.28 -5.37
CA TRP A 179 -7.91 7.32 -3.91
C TRP A 179 -8.31 8.62 -3.21
N LYS A 180 -8.41 9.73 -3.94
CA LYS A 180 -8.89 11.02 -3.41
C LYS A 180 -10.40 11.09 -3.21
N THR A 181 -11.14 10.16 -3.81
CA THR A 181 -12.61 10.22 -3.92
C THR A 181 -13.30 8.93 -3.51
N PHE A 182 -12.60 7.79 -3.60
CA PHE A 182 -13.17 6.49 -3.27
C PHE A 182 -13.16 6.25 -1.76
N THR A 183 -14.34 5.97 -1.20
CA THR A 183 -14.54 5.73 0.24
C THR A 183 -15.17 4.37 0.55
N GLY A 184 -15.47 3.53 -0.45
CA GLY A 184 -16.23 2.28 -0.26
C GLY A 184 -15.53 1.21 0.59
N ASN A 185 -14.24 1.36 0.85
CA ASN A 185 -13.43 0.51 1.72
C ASN A 185 -13.13 1.14 3.10
N GLN A 186 -13.79 2.24 3.44
CA GLN A 186 -13.67 2.88 4.74
C GLN A 186 -14.33 2.00 5.81
N PHE A 187 -13.64 1.81 6.93
CA PHE A 187 -14.19 1.09 8.09
C PHE A 187 -14.14 1.91 9.38
N PHE A 188 -13.50 3.07 9.35
CA PHE A 188 -13.47 4.02 10.46
C PHE A 188 -13.38 5.45 9.93
N GLU A 189 -14.02 6.36 10.64
CA GLU A 189 -13.86 7.82 10.47
C GLU A 189 -13.86 8.53 11.83
N ASN A 190 -13.30 9.72 11.89
CA ASN A 190 -13.50 10.63 13.01
C ASN A 190 -13.42 12.05 12.45
N PRO A 191 -14.46 12.90 12.58
CA PRO A 191 -15.67 12.74 13.41
C PRO A 191 -16.64 11.65 12.92
N GLN A 192 -17.51 11.20 13.83
CA GLN A 192 -18.61 10.28 13.53
C GLN A 192 -19.92 11.05 13.33
N PRO A 193 -20.76 10.67 12.35
CA PRO A 193 -22.08 11.24 12.21
C PRO A 193 -23.01 10.71 13.31
N PHE A 194 -23.88 11.56 13.83
CA PHE A 194 -25.01 11.13 14.63
C PHE A 194 -26.28 11.88 14.20
N ASP A 195 -27.36 11.11 14.06
CA ASP A 195 -28.65 11.64 13.68
C ASP A 195 -29.48 11.97 14.92
N PHE A 196 -30.14 13.12 14.89
CA PHE A 196 -31.10 13.54 15.89
C PHE A 196 -32.30 14.19 15.22
N TYR A 197 -33.40 14.29 15.94
CA TYR A 197 -34.61 14.96 15.47
C TYR A 197 -34.71 16.32 16.15
N ASP A 198 -35.07 17.36 15.39
CA ASP A 198 -35.43 18.64 15.97
C ASP A 198 -36.81 18.57 16.67
N ASP A 199 -37.22 19.66 17.34
CA ASP A 199 -38.52 19.76 18.03
C ASP A 199 -39.74 19.58 17.08
N HIS A 200 -39.52 19.59 15.76
CA HIS A 200 -40.54 19.38 14.73
C HIS A 200 -40.44 17.97 14.10
N GLY A 201 -39.62 17.07 14.65
CA GLY A 201 -39.42 15.72 14.13
C GLY A 201 -38.63 15.66 12.81
N ARG A 202 -37.89 16.70 12.44
CA ARG A 202 -37.05 16.71 11.23
C ARG A 202 -35.66 16.15 11.55
N PRO A 203 -35.17 15.17 10.76
CA PRO A 203 -33.86 14.59 10.98
C PRO A 203 -32.77 15.62 10.66
N HIS A 204 -31.76 15.67 11.52
CA HIS A 204 -30.54 16.44 11.36
C HIS A 204 -29.36 15.52 11.67
N THR A 205 -28.30 15.65 10.88
CA THR A 205 -27.04 14.96 11.13
C THR A 205 -26.04 15.97 11.68
N ASN A 206 -25.52 15.70 12.87
CA ASN A 206 -24.38 16.43 13.44
C ASN A 206 -23.16 15.53 13.44
N MET A 207 -21.99 16.15 13.63
CA MET A 207 -20.71 15.46 13.73
C MET A 207 -20.23 15.49 15.17
N ILE A 208 -19.90 14.33 15.74
CA ILE A 208 -19.21 14.24 17.02
C ILE A 208 -17.73 13.94 16.78
N PHE A 209 -16.87 14.81 17.29
CA PHE A 209 -15.42 14.66 17.18
C PHE A 209 -14.87 14.06 18.47
N PHE A 210 -14.12 12.97 18.35
CA PHE A 210 -13.43 12.37 19.48
C PHE A 210 -11.99 12.88 19.51
N ASP A 211 -11.64 13.65 20.55
CA ASP A 211 -10.28 14.21 20.71
C ASP A 211 -9.23 13.10 20.95
N SER A 212 -9.66 11.90 21.36
CA SER A 212 -8.85 10.68 21.46
C SER A 212 -9.61 9.50 20.86
N VAL A 213 -8.93 8.70 20.03
CA VAL A 213 -9.45 7.45 19.48
C VAL A 213 -8.79 6.30 20.25
N GLU A 214 -9.60 5.42 20.83
CA GLU A 214 -9.09 4.22 21.48
C GLU A 214 -8.30 3.36 20.49
N PRO A 215 -7.34 2.56 20.96
CA PRO A 215 -6.50 1.76 20.08
C PRO A 215 -7.30 0.83 19.17
N MET A 216 -6.93 0.79 17.89
CA MET A 216 -7.54 -0.12 16.93
C MET A 216 -6.52 -1.16 16.46
N GLN A 217 -6.94 -2.42 16.49
CA GLN A 217 -6.21 -3.53 15.88
C GLN A 217 -6.84 -3.87 14.54
N ILE A 218 -6.08 -3.70 13.46
CA ILE A 218 -6.56 -4.00 12.11
C ILE A 218 -5.92 -5.31 11.67
N ASN A 219 -6.74 -6.35 11.48
CA ASN A 219 -6.33 -7.61 10.87
C ASN A 219 -6.91 -7.66 9.46
N LEU A 220 -6.04 -7.63 8.45
CA LEU A 220 -6.46 -7.73 7.05
C LEU A 220 -6.16 -9.16 6.55
N PRO A 221 -7.13 -9.82 5.90
CA PRO A 221 -6.89 -11.10 5.23
C PRO A 221 -6.19 -10.81 3.91
N TYR A 222 -4.88 -10.96 3.87
CA TYR A 222 -4.12 -10.98 2.61
C TYR A 222 -3.23 -12.21 2.52
#